data_AF-A0A7Z7LPQ2-F1
#
_entry.id   AF-A0A7Z7LPQ2-F1
#
_cell.length_a   1.000
_cell.length_b   1.000
_cell.length_c   1.000
_cell.angle_alpha   90.00
_cell.angle_beta   90.00
_cell.angle_gamma   90.00
#
_symmetry.space_group_name_H-M   'P 1'
#
loop_
_entity.id
_entity.type
_entity.pdbx_description
1 polymer ?
#
loop_
_entity_poly.entity_id
_entity_poly.type
_entity_poly.pdbx_seq_one_letter_code
_entity_poly.pdbx_strand_id
1 'polypeptide(L)'
;MKDWLTADEIADEALPHMPNTKRGVNKFVDANAWNTHPTYARKRQGRGGGMEYHFRLLPTLAQVAYVQKHMTVGTLPPSPPVNPDAPLVQGRPGIERDARLAVIAAFELFERGLRLNRQGCLAVFCDKYEMGSIKVEDWVKKTIPAISRRSLMRWMSIKRLGCVDNLAVDRSKARAGTGVLDTANGGKVKAFVLSLIAHAPQLSAAQIC
;
A
#
# COMPACT_ATOMS: atom_id res chain seq x y z
N MET A 1 9.04 -18.75 -9.67
CA MET A 1 9.11 -17.70 -10.71
C MET A 1 10.54 -17.22 -10.83
N LYS A 2 11.10 -17.16 -12.04
CA LYS A 2 12.45 -16.64 -12.29
C LYS A 2 12.37 -15.13 -12.58
N ASP A 3 13.18 -14.31 -11.92
CA ASP A 3 13.08 -12.85 -12.09
C ASP A 3 13.87 -12.30 -13.28
N TRP A 4 14.95 -12.99 -13.65
CA TRP A 4 15.90 -12.58 -14.71
C TRP A 4 15.91 -13.61 -15.83
N LEU A 5 15.62 -13.15 -17.04
CA LEU A 5 15.52 -13.99 -18.23
C LEU A 5 16.56 -13.56 -19.27
N THR A 6 17.12 -14.55 -19.96
CA THR A 6 17.91 -14.31 -21.18
C THR A 6 17.00 -14.08 -22.38
N ALA A 7 17.53 -13.55 -23.47
CA ALA A 7 16.77 -13.38 -24.71
C ALA A 7 16.22 -14.70 -25.30
N ASP A 8 16.90 -15.82 -25.04
CA ASP A 8 16.38 -17.16 -25.37
C ASP A 8 15.16 -17.49 -24.52
N GLU A 9 15.30 -17.37 -23.20
CA GLU A 9 14.21 -17.71 -22.28
C GLU A 9 12.98 -16.84 -22.51
N ILE A 10 13.17 -15.55 -22.82
CA ILE A 10 12.06 -14.66 -23.19
C ILE A 10 11.33 -15.14 -24.45
N ALA A 11 12.08 -15.67 -25.43
CA ALA A 11 11.50 -16.21 -26.66
C ALA A 11 10.74 -17.51 -26.39
N ASP A 12 11.30 -18.40 -25.56
CA ASP A 12 10.71 -19.68 -25.17
C ASP A 12 9.43 -19.51 -24.34
N GLU A 13 9.30 -18.39 -23.60
CA GLU A 13 8.09 -18.10 -22.85
C GLU A 13 6.87 -17.85 -23.73
N ALA A 14 7.08 -17.51 -25.01
CA ALA A 14 6.05 -17.23 -26.02
C ALA A 14 5.00 -16.22 -25.52
N LEU A 15 5.47 -15.10 -24.95
CA LEU A 15 4.60 -14.12 -24.29
C LEU A 15 3.87 -13.21 -25.31
N PRO A 16 2.66 -12.73 -24.97
CA PRO A 16 1.92 -11.78 -25.79
C PRO A 16 2.76 -10.53 -26.09
N HIS A 17 2.76 -10.08 -27.34
CA HIS A 17 3.53 -8.90 -27.79
C HIS A 17 5.06 -9.02 -27.60
N MET A 18 5.58 -10.23 -27.41
CA MET A 18 7.01 -10.51 -27.48
C MET A 18 7.34 -11.38 -28.69
N PRO A 19 8.50 -11.17 -29.34
CA PRO A 19 8.99 -12.08 -30.37
C PRO A 19 9.27 -13.47 -29.79
N ASN A 20 8.94 -14.51 -30.55
CA ASN A 20 9.13 -15.91 -30.18
C ASN A 20 10.48 -16.51 -30.65
N THR A 21 11.42 -15.67 -31.07
CA THR A 21 12.77 -16.09 -31.46
C THR A 21 13.81 -15.23 -30.76
N LYS A 22 14.92 -15.82 -30.34
CA LYS A 22 16.06 -15.11 -29.73
C LYS A 22 16.51 -13.90 -30.54
N ARG A 23 16.58 -14.05 -31.87
CA ARG A 23 16.94 -12.95 -32.79
C ARG A 23 15.90 -11.83 -32.76
N GLY A 24 14.61 -12.17 -32.73
CA GLY A 24 13.53 -11.19 -32.61
C GLY A 24 13.58 -10.45 -31.29
N VAL A 25 13.82 -11.16 -30.18
CA VAL A 25 13.96 -10.56 -28.86
C VAL A 25 15.16 -9.61 -28.80
N ASN A 26 16.31 -9.99 -29.36
CA ASN A 26 17.48 -9.09 -29.42
C ASN A 26 17.19 -7.81 -30.22
N LYS A 27 16.50 -7.91 -31.37
CA LYS A 27 16.05 -6.72 -32.11
C LYS A 27 15.11 -5.84 -31.28
N PHE A 28 14.22 -6.46 -30.51
CA PHE A 28 13.29 -5.75 -29.63
C PHE A 28 14.02 -5.03 -28.49
N VAL A 29 14.98 -5.72 -27.86
CA VAL A 29 15.90 -5.18 -26.85
C VAL A 29 16.63 -3.95 -27.37
N ASP A 30 17.19 -4.03 -28.58
CA ASP A 30 17.95 -2.94 -29.18
C ASP A 30 17.05 -1.76 -29.52
N ALA A 31 15.87 -2.01 -30.10
CA ALA A 31 14.88 -0.99 -30.44
C ALA A 31 14.37 -0.23 -29.20
N ASN A 32 14.31 -0.89 -28.05
CA ASN A 32 13.84 -0.30 -26.79
C ASN A 32 15.00 0.07 -25.83
N ALA A 33 16.25 0.00 -26.29
CA ALA A 33 17.44 0.33 -25.52
C ALA A 33 17.54 -0.39 -24.15
N TRP A 34 17.11 -1.65 -24.06
CA TRP A 34 17.09 -2.37 -22.77
C TRP A 34 18.49 -2.54 -22.18
N ASN A 35 19.52 -2.66 -23.02
CA ASN A 35 20.92 -2.85 -22.60
C ASN A 35 21.44 -1.73 -21.69
N THR A 36 20.90 -0.51 -21.80
CA THR A 36 21.31 0.64 -21.01
C THR A 36 20.43 0.87 -19.78
N HIS A 37 19.41 0.03 -19.56
CA HIS A 37 18.49 0.22 -18.45
C HIS A 37 19.22 0.03 -17.10
N PRO A 38 19.27 1.04 -16.23
CA PRO A 38 20.15 1.08 -15.06
C PRO A 38 19.79 0.13 -13.91
N THR A 39 18.75 -0.70 -14.06
CA THR A 39 18.14 -1.45 -12.94
C THR A 39 17.64 -2.82 -13.36
N TYR A 40 17.07 -2.92 -14.56
CA TYR A 40 16.43 -4.14 -15.03
C TYR A 40 17.20 -4.84 -16.16
N ALA A 41 18.40 -4.39 -16.49
CA ALA A 41 19.32 -5.08 -17.39
C ALA A 41 20.66 -5.32 -16.69
N ARG A 42 21.23 -6.50 -16.86
CA ARG A 42 22.53 -6.87 -16.29
C ARG A 42 23.28 -7.82 -17.19
N LYS A 43 24.61 -7.86 -17.04
CA LYS A 43 25.44 -8.90 -17.68
C LYS A 43 25.16 -10.25 -17.02
N ARG A 44 25.00 -11.29 -17.83
CA ARG A 44 24.81 -12.67 -17.38
C ARG A 44 26.05 -13.16 -16.64
N GLN A 45 25.88 -13.72 -15.46
CA GLN A 45 26.96 -14.40 -14.72
C GLN A 45 26.97 -15.88 -15.11
N GLY A 46 27.71 -16.26 -16.16
CA GLY A 46 27.81 -17.66 -16.62
C GLY A 46 28.69 -17.84 -17.87
N ARG A 47 28.86 -19.09 -18.32
CA ARG A 47 29.57 -19.41 -19.57
C ARG A 47 28.78 -18.90 -20.79
N GLY A 48 29.44 -18.14 -21.67
CA GLY A 48 28.89 -17.70 -22.95
C GLY A 48 28.50 -16.22 -23.06
N GLY A 49 28.75 -15.38 -22.06
CA GLY A 49 28.45 -13.94 -22.12
C GLY A 49 26.97 -13.62 -22.32
N GLY A 50 26.66 -12.35 -22.60
CA GLY A 50 25.30 -11.87 -22.88
C GLY A 50 24.64 -11.11 -21.73
N MET A 51 23.42 -10.62 -22.00
CA MET A 51 22.61 -9.81 -21.08
C MET A 51 21.42 -10.61 -20.58
N GLU A 52 21.04 -10.36 -19.34
CA GLU A 52 19.79 -10.80 -18.73
C GLU A 52 18.92 -9.59 -18.44
N TYR A 53 17.61 -9.78 -18.63
CA TYR A 53 16.59 -8.77 -18.44
C TYR A 53 15.62 -9.21 -17.37
N HIS A 54 15.28 -8.30 -16.47
CA HIS A 54 14.23 -8.56 -15.50
C HIS A 54 12.88 -8.65 -16.20
N PHE A 55 11.97 -9.52 -15.76
CA PHE A 55 10.63 -9.65 -16.36
C PHE A 55 9.81 -8.34 -16.39
N ARG A 56 10.22 -7.31 -15.64
CA ARG A 56 9.58 -5.99 -15.59
C ARG A 56 9.90 -5.12 -16.81
N LEU A 57 10.91 -5.47 -17.60
CA LEU A 57 11.18 -4.83 -18.89
C LEU A 57 10.21 -5.26 -19.98
N LEU A 58 9.58 -6.43 -19.81
CA LEU A 58 8.62 -6.94 -20.78
C LEU A 58 7.42 -5.98 -20.91
N PRO A 59 6.75 -5.92 -22.07
CA PRO A 59 5.48 -5.19 -22.22
C PRO A 59 4.45 -5.62 -21.16
N THR A 60 3.58 -4.71 -20.72
CA THR A 60 2.64 -4.95 -19.61
C THR A 60 1.86 -6.26 -19.76
N LEU A 61 1.36 -6.57 -20.96
CA LEU A 61 0.63 -7.81 -21.23
C LEU A 61 1.52 -9.06 -21.12
N ALA A 62 2.78 -8.97 -21.55
CA ALA A 62 3.77 -10.03 -21.37
C ALA A 62 4.12 -10.23 -19.89
N GLN A 63 4.18 -9.16 -19.08
CA GLN A 63 4.40 -9.27 -17.64
C GLN A 63 3.27 -10.03 -16.96
N VAL A 64 2.02 -9.70 -17.28
CA VAL A 64 0.83 -10.36 -16.70
C VAL A 64 0.82 -11.84 -17.08
N ALA A 65 1.04 -12.17 -18.36
CA ALA A 65 1.10 -13.55 -18.82
C ALA A 65 2.22 -14.34 -18.14
N TYR A 66 3.41 -13.75 -18.02
CA TYR A 66 4.56 -14.37 -17.35
C TYR A 66 4.30 -14.62 -15.86
N VAL A 67 3.71 -13.64 -15.16
CA VAL A 67 3.30 -13.80 -13.75
C VAL A 67 2.25 -14.90 -13.64
N GLN A 68 1.18 -14.89 -14.44
CA GLN A 68 0.13 -15.90 -14.37
C GLN A 68 0.67 -17.32 -14.62
N LYS A 69 1.60 -17.47 -15.57
CA LYS A 69 2.20 -18.77 -15.92
C LYS A 69 3.12 -19.32 -14.83
N HIS A 70 3.83 -18.44 -14.11
CA HIS A 70 4.87 -18.83 -13.14
C HIS A 70 4.53 -18.57 -11.67
N MET A 71 3.38 -17.96 -11.41
CA MET A 71 2.86 -17.76 -10.06
C MET A 71 2.21 -19.06 -9.59
N THR A 72 3.02 -19.92 -8.98
CA THR A 72 2.51 -20.95 -8.07
C THR A 72 1.78 -20.22 -6.95
N VAL A 73 0.46 -20.39 -6.87
CA VAL A 73 -0.36 -19.94 -5.74
C VAL A 73 0.03 -20.79 -4.53
N GLY A 74 1.19 -20.48 -3.95
CA GLY A 74 1.60 -20.95 -2.65
C GLY A 74 0.79 -20.18 -1.63
N THR A 75 -0.11 -20.90 -0.98
CA THR A 75 -0.69 -20.71 0.35
C THR A 75 -0.53 -19.30 0.91
N LEU A 76 -1.66 -18.59 1.03
CA LEU A 76 -1.76 -17.40 1.88
C LEU A 76 -0.97 -17.66 3.17
N PRO A 77 -0.01 -16.79 3.57
CA PRO A 77 0.59 -16.92 4.88
C PRO A 77 -0.56 -16.97 5.89
N PRO A 78 -0.51 -17.88 6.89
CA PRO A 78 -1.56 -17.98 7.88
C PRO A 78 -1.77 -16.58 8.45
N SER A 79 -3.03 -16.13 8.45
CA SER A 79 -3.42 -14.92 9.16
C SER A 79 -2.74 -14.93 10.52
N PRO A 80 -2.08 -13.83 10.94
CA PRO A 80 -1.53 -13.79 12.29
C PRO A 80 -2.65 -14.18 13.28
N PRO A 81 -2.32 -14.93 14.34
CA PRO A 81 -3.31 -15.38 15.30
C PRO A 81 -4.08 -14.16 15.81
N VAL A 82 -5.39 -14.21 15.65
CA VAL A 82 -6.31 -13.20 16.19
C VAL A 82 -6.07 -13.17 17.70
N ASN A 83 -5.52 -12.07 18.21
CA ASN A 83 -5.31 -11.91 19.64
C ASN A 83 -6.66 -11.53 20.27
N PRO A 84 -7.30 -12.42 21.07
CA PRO A 84 -8.63 -12.17 21.61
C PRO A 84 -8.66 -11.02 22.63
N ASP A 85 -7.49 -10.62 23.17
CA ASP A 85 -7.34 -9.55 24.16
C ASP A 85 -6.99 -8.18 23.56
N ALA A 86 -6.90 -8.07 22.23
CA ALA A 86 -6.74 -6.75 21.61
C ALA A 86 -8.01 -5.92 21.91
N PRO A 87 -7.91 -4.69 22.44
CA PRO A 87 -9.08 -3.84 22.64
C PRO A 87 -9.85 -3.74 21.32
N LEU A 88 -11.06 -4.31 21.30
CA LEU A 88 -12.04 -4.13 20.25
C LEU A 88 -12.41 -2.66 20.28
N VAL A 89 -11.67 -1.84 19.54
CA VAL A 89 -12.08 -0.46 19.26
C VAL A 89 -13.29 -0.57 18.35
N GLN A 90 -14.47 -0.73 18.94
CA GLN A 90 -15.71 -0.86 18.20
C GLN A 90 -15.97 0.42 17.38
N GLY A 91 -16.32 0.25 16.11
CA GLY A 91 -16.67 1.34 15.20
C GLY A 91 -15.61 1.69 14.15
N ARG A 92 -15.86 2.78 13.40
CA ARG A 92 -15.01 3.25 12.29
C ARG A 92 -13.51 3.43 12.64
N PRO A 93 -13.12 3.91 13.85
CA PRO A 93 -11.71 4.08 14.19
C PRO A 93 -10.91 2.78 14.28
N GLY A 94 -11.52 1.68 14.76
CA GLY A 94 -10.89 0.36 14.83
C GLY A 94 -10.68 -0.23 13.43
N ILE A 95 -11.69 -0.13 12.56
CA ILE A 95 -11.59 -0.57 11.16
C ILE A 95 -10.45 0.16 10.44
N GLU A 96 -10.31 1.48 10.64
CA GLU A 96 -9.21 2.23 10.05
C GLU A 96 -7.84 1.84 10.62
N ARG A 97 -7.74 1.56 11.92
CA ARG A 97 -6.51 1.07 12.55
C ARG A 97 -6.09 -0.26 11.93
N ASP A 98 -7.03 -1.19 11.84
CA ASP A 98 -6.80 -2.54 11.35
C ASP A 98 -6.47 -2.53 9.84
N ALA A 99 -7.13 -1.67 9.06
CA ALA A 99 -6.78 -1.44 7.65
C ALA A 99 -5.34 -0.92 7.50
N ARG A 100 -4.91 0.04 8.34
CA ARG A 100 -3.53 0.54 8.32
C ARG A 100 -2.53 -0.54 8.69
N LEU A 101 -2.83 -1.39 9.68
CA LEU A 101 -1.97 -2.51 10.05
C LEU A 101 -1.84 -3.53 8.91
N ALA A 102 -2.94 -3.87 8.23
CA ALA A 102 -2.93 -4.76 7.08
C ALA A 102 -2.04 -4.21 5.94
N VAL A 103 -2.13 -2.90 5.67
CA VAL A 103 -1.26 -2.22 4.71
C VAL A 103 0.21 -2.28 5.12
N ILE A 104 0.53 -2.03 6.39
CA ILE A 104 1.92 -2.10 6.88
C ILE A 104 2.46 -3.53 6.74
N ALA A 105 1.67 -4.55 7.07
CA ALA A 105 2.06 -5.94 6.90
C ALA A 105 2.30 -6.30 5.43
N ALA A 106 1.44 -5.84 4.52
CA ALA A 106 1.63 -5.99 3.08
C ALA A 106 2.91 -5.30 2.59
N PHE A 107 3.23 -4.12 3.11
CA PHE A 107 4.47 -3.42 2.79
C PHE A 107 5.72 -4.16 3.32
N GLU A 108 5.69 -4.65 4.56
CA GLU A 108 6.81 -5.41 5.14
C GLU A 108 7.09 -6.69 4.35
N LEU A 109 6.04 -7.37 3.88
CA LEU A 109 6.16 -8.52 2.98
C LEU A 109 6.75 -8.13 1.62
N PHE A 110 6.30 -7.00 1.07
CA PHE A 110 6.80 -6.45 -0.19
C PHE A 110 8.28 -6.05 -0.10
N GLU A 111 8.69 -5.39 0.99
CA GLU A 111 10.06 -4.95 1.23
C GLU A 111 11.04 -6.13 1.30
N ARG A 112 10.63 -7.25 1.92
CA ARG A 112 11.46 -8.48 1.97
C ARG A 112 11.72 -9.09 0.59
N GLY A 113 10.82 -8.87 -0.37
CA GLY A 113 10.90 -9.44 -1.72
C GLY A 113 11.74 -8.64 -2.72
N LEU A 114 12.18 -7.41 -2.39
CA LEU A 114 12.94 -6.56 -3.29
C LEU A 114 14.28 -6.14 -2.69
N ARG A 115 15.35 -6.20 -3.50
CA ARG A 115 16.64 -5.59 -3.14
C ARG A 115 16.72 -4.14 -3.60
N LEU A 116 15.81 -3.31 -3.10
CA LEU A 116 15.83 -1.86 -3.28
C LEU A 116 16.11 -1.16 -1.95
N ASN A 117 16.55 0.08 -2.01
CA ASN A 117 16.58 0.92 -0.82
C ASN A 117 15.14 1.18 -0.33
N ARG A 118 14.99 1.47 0.96
CA ARG A 118 13.68 1.64 1.60
C ARG A 118 12.81 2.72 0.93
N GLN A 119 13.43 3.81 0.45
CA GLN A 119 12.72 4.88 -0.27
C GLN A 119 12.19 4.42 -1.62
N GLY A 120 12.93 3.59 -2.35
CA GLY A 120 12.52 2.96 -3.59
C GLY A 120 11.40 1.93 -3.35
N CYS A 121 11.50 1.12 -2.29
CA CYS A 121 10.41 0.22 -1.90
C CYS A 121 9.11 0.99 -1.62
N LEU A 122 9.19 2.12 -0.91
CA LEU A 122 8.04 2.97 -0.61
C LEU A 122 7.38 3.54 -1.86
N ALA A 123 8.18 4.07 -2.79
CA ALA A 123 7.66 4.62 -4.05
C ALA A 123 6.95 3.53 -4.86
N VAL A 124 7.64 2.41 -5.11
CA VAL A 124 7.09 1.31 -5.91
C VAL A 124 5.85 0.69 -5.23
N PHE A 125 5.81 0.61 -3.91
CA PHE A 125 4.65 0.11 -3.19
C PHE A 125 3.43 1.03 -3.34
N CYS A 126 3.62 2.34 -3.16
CA CYS A 126 2.54 3.33 -3.35
C CYS A 126 1.94 3.23 -4.76
N ASP A 127 2.78 3.24 -5.79
CA ASP A 127 2.35 3.15 -7.18
C ASP A 127 1.59 1.83 -7.45
N LYS A 128 2.13 0.71 -6.98
CA LYS A 128 1.48 -0.61 -7.14
C LYS A 128 0.19 -0.74 -6.35
N TYR A 129 0.08 -0.09 -5.19
CA TYR A 129 -1.12 -0.11 -4.37
C TYR A 129 -2.26 0.62 -5.08
N GLU A 130 -1.97 1.81 -5.62
CA GLU A 130 -2.92 2.61 -6.39
C GLU A 130 -3.33 1.91 -7.68
N MET A 131 -2.37 1.29 -8.38
CA MET A 131 -2.65 0.42 -9.54
C MET A 131 -3.39 -0.87 -9.18
N GLY A 132 -3.64 -1.15 -7.90
CA GLY A 132 -4.35 -2.36 -7.45
C GLY A 132 -3.59 -3.66 -7.65
N SER A 133 -2.27 -3.59 -7.87
CA SER A 133 -1.41 -4.76 -8.08
C SER A 133 -0.92 -5.40 -6.76
N ILE A 134 -1.14 -4.75 -5.62
CA ILE A 134 -0.86 -5.32 -4.29
C ILE A 134 -2.08 -6.14 -3.84
N LYS A 135 -1.85 -7.40 -3.47
CA LYS A 135 -2.88 -8.28 -2.90
C LYS A 135 -3.21 -7.83 -1.47
N VAL A 136 -4.33 -7.14 -1.30
CA VAL A 136 -4.90 -6.75 -0.01
C VAL A 136 -6.40 -7.02 -0.06
N GLU A 137 -7.02 -7.34 1.08
CA GLU A 137 -8.46 -7.60 1.17
C GLU A 137 -9.30 -6.38 0.73
N ASP A 138 -10.47 -6.66 0.15
CA ASP A 138 -11.33 -5.63 -0.47
C ASP A 138 -11.77 -4.55 0.52
N TRP A 139 -12.02 -4.92 1.79
CA TRP A 139 -12.41 -3.96 2.81
C TRP A 139 -11.30 -2.96 3.12
N VAL A 140 -10.03 -3.39 3.10
CA VAL A 140 -8.87 -2.50 3.31
C VAL A 140 -8.79 -1.47 2.20
N LYS A 141 -9.00 -1.90 0.95
CA LYS A 141 -8.98 -0.99 -0.21
C LYS A 141 -10.17 -0.04 -0.24
N LYS A 142 -11.34 -0.48 0.26
CA LYS A 142 -12.51 0.39 0.48
C LYS A 142 -12.25 1.44 1.56
N THR A 143 -11.56 1.08 2.64
CA THR A 143 -11.23 2.00 3.74
C THR A 143 -10.09 2.95 3.37
N ILE A 144 -9.07 2.47 2.67
CA ILE A 144 -7.86 3.23 2.29
C ILE A 144 -7.65 3.08 0.77
N PRO A 145 -8.30 3.90 -0.06
CA PRO A 145 -8.20 3.76 -1.51
C PRO A 145 -6.83 4.16 -2.08
N ALA A 146 -6.14 5.10 -1.43
CA ALA A 146 -4.84 5.62 -1.86
C ALA A 146 -3.91 5.83 -0.66
N ILE A 147 -2.61 5.65 -0.88
CA ILE A 147 -1.59 5.75 0.18
C ILE A 147 -0.41 6.58 -0.32
N SER A 148 -0.02 7.58 0.47
CA SER A 148 1.21 8.34 0.23
C SER A 148 2.41 7.74 0.97
N ARG A 149 3.62 7.97 0.44
CA ARG A 149 4.90 7.61 1.07
C ARG A 149 5.00 8.14 2.51
N ARG A 150 4.58 9.39 2.74
CA ARG A 150 4.64 10.05 4.05
C ARG A 150 3.68 9.42 5.05
N SER A 151 2.48 9.05 4.61
CA SER A 151 1.50 8.34 5.45
C SER A 151 2.04 6.99 5.90
N LEU A 152 2.60 6.21 4.98
CA LEU A 152 3.13 4.89 5.27
C LEU A 152 4.34 4.95 6.21
N MET A 153 5.27 5.91 6.00
CA MET A 153 6.38 6.15 6.92
C MET A 153 5.90 6.52 8.33
N ARG A 154 4.91 7.40 8.43
CA ARG A 154 4.31 7.79 9.71
C ARG A 154 3.72 6.57 10.42
N TRP A 155 2.95 5.75 9.71
CA TRP A 155 2.32 4.56 10.28
C TRP A 155 3.33 3.52 10.75
N MET A 156 4.38 3.25 9.96
CA MET A 156 5.48 2.39 10.38
C MET A 156 6.20 2.90 11.63
N SER A 157 6.41 4.23 11.71
CA SER A 157 7.00 4.83 12.91
C SER A 157 6.13 4.63 14.14
N ILE A 158 4.80 4.79 14.01
CA ILE A 158 3.84 4.56 15.09
C ILE A 158 3.84 3.09 15.54
N LYS A 159 3.83 2.14 14.59
CA LYS A 159 3.93 0.70 14.88
C LYS A 159 5.23 0.35 15.62
N ARG A 160 6.36 0.92 15.18
CA ARG A 160 7.68 0.71 15.82
C ARG A 160 7.72 1.19 17.26
N LEU A 161 6.99 2.26 17.58
CA LEU A 161 6.89 2.80 18.95
C LEU A 161 5.93 2.01 19.85
N GLY A 162 5.26 0.97 19.34
CA GLY A 162 4.28 0.19 20.08
C GLY A 162 2.93 0.90 20.29
N CYS A 163 2.77 2.14 19.80
CA CYS A 163 1.56 2.93 19.96
C CYS A 163 0.51 2.61 18.87
N VAL A 164 0.16 1.34 18.71
CA VAL A 164 -0.72 0.87 17.62
C VAL A 164 -2.09 1.55 17.62
N ASP A 165 -2.61 1.92 18.79
CA ASP A 165 -3.88 2.64 18.90
C ASP A 165 -3.85 4.04 18.28
N ASN A 166 -2.67 4.68 18.17
CA ASN A 166 -2.51 5.95 17.48
C ASN A 166 -2.58 5.81 15.94
N LEU A 167 -2.66 4.59 15.41
CA LEU A 167 -3.04 4.36 14.02
C LEU A 167 -4.53 4.56 13.81
N ALA A 168 -5.39 4.51 14.82
CA ALA A 168 -6.80 4.88 14.67
C ALA A 168 -6.90 6.40 14.40
N VAL A 169 -7.66 6.80 13.39
CA VAL A 169 -7.97 8.23 13.19
C VAL A 169 -9.32 8.46 13.84
N ASP A 170 -9.27 9.16 14.96
CA ASP A 170 -10.45 9.68 15.63
C ASP A 170 -10.62 11.15 15.25
N ARG A 171 -11.48 11.41 14.25
CA ARG A 171 -11.79 12.79 13.81
C ARG A 171 -12.51 13.58 14.89
N SER A 172 -13.13 12.93 15.88
CA SER A 172 -13.81 13.63 16.99
C SER A 172 -12.79 14.30 17.92
N LYS A 173 -11.62 13.66 18.13
CA LYS A 173 -10.52 14.22 18.91
C LYS A 173 -9.83 15.40 18.24
N ALA A 174 -9.88 15.52 16.90
CA ALA A 174 -9.23 16.61 16.18
C ALA A 174 -9.84 17.99 16.48
N ARG A 175 -11.12 18.05 16.90
CA ARG A 175 -11.81 19.29 17.30
C ARG A 175 -12.20 19.33 18.79
N ALA A 176 -11.89 18.28 19.55
CA ALA A 176 -12.23 18.21 20.96
C ALA A 176 -11.51 19.32 21.73
N GLY A 177 -12.27 20.27 22.29
CA GLY A 177 -11.71 21.38 23.06
C GLY A 177 -11.27 22.59 22.24
N THR A 178 -11.29 22.52 20.91
CA THR A 178 -10.91 23.64 20.02
C THR A 178 -12.10 24.25 19.27
N GLY A 179 -13.32 23.73 19.48
CA GLY A 179 -14.53 24.32 18.92
C GLY A 179 -14.83 25.71 19.48
N VAL A 180 -15.53 26.55 18.72
CA VAL A 180 -15.91 27.91 19.14
C VAL A 180 -16.68 27.88 20.47
N LEU A 181 -17.59 26.92 20.67
CA LEU A 181 -18.32 26.76 21.92
C LEU A 181 -17.46 26.21 23.07
N ASP A 182 -16.44 25.39 22.76
CA ASP A 182 -15.52 24.85 23.76
C ASP A 182 -14.56 25.93 24.29
N THR A 183 -14.19 26.91 23.45
CA THR A 183 -13.24 27.97 23.80
C THR A 183 -13.93 29.26 24.26
N ALA A 184 -15.17 29.52 23.84
CA ALA A 184 -15.91 30.72 24.20
C ALA A 184 -16.11 30.84 25.72
N ASN A 185 -15.67 31.96 26.28
CA ASN A 185 -15.69 32.26 27.71
C ASN A 185 -15.10 31.12 28.59
N GLY A 186 -14.01 30.49 28.10
CA GLY A 186 -13.38 29.36 28.79
C GLY A 186 -14.26 28.11 28.88
N GLY A 187 -15.14 27.90 27.90
CA GLY A 187 -16.04 26.74 27.83
C GLY A 187 -17.36 26.91 28.61
N LYS A 188 -17.54 28.05 29.29
CA LYS A 188 -18.79 28.36 30.02
C LYS A 188 -20.01 28.43 29.10
N VAL A 189 -19.82 28.85 27.84
CA VAL A 189 -20.92 28.94 26.85
C VAL A 189 -21.46 27.54 26.54
N LYS A 190 -20.59 26.56 26.30
CA LYS A 190 -21.00 25.16 26.08
C LYS A 190 -21.74 24.59 27.29
N ALA A 191 -21.22 24.81 28.50
CA ALA A 191 -21.86 24.34 29.73
C ALA A 191 -23.27 24.94 29.91
N PHE A 192 -23.41 26.23 29.63
CA PHE A 192 -24.69 26.94 29.70
C PHE A 192 -25.71 26.41 28.68
N VAL A 193 -25.31 26.26 27.41
CA VAL A 193 -26.20 25.74 26.36
C VAL A 193 -26.65 24.31 26.66
N LEU A 194 -25.74 23.43 27.14
CA LEU A 194 -26.09 22.07 27.54
C LEU A 194 -27.06 22.05 28.74
N SER A 195 -26.87 22.95 29.71
CA SER A 195 -27.80 23.10 30.84
C SER A 195 -29.19 23.54 30.41
N LEU A 196 -29.28 24.48 29.46
CA LEU A 196 -30.54 24.96 28.90
C LEU A 196 -31.29 23.87 28.13
N ILE A 197 -30.59 23.08 27.31
CA ILE A 197 -31.20 21.95 26.59
C ILE A 197 -31.78 20.92 27.58
N ALA A 198 -31.08 20.67 28.69
CA ALA A 198 -31.53 19.73 29.71
C ALA A 198 -32.76 20.22 30.49
N HIS A 199 -32.85 21.52 30.78
CA HIS A 199 -33.95 22.10 31.58
C HIS A 199 -35.15 22.57 30.75
N ALA A 200 -34.94 22.93 29.48
CA ALA A 200 -35.97 23.51 28.60
C ALA A 200 -35.79 23.00 27.15
N PRO A 201 -36.05 21.71 26.89
CA PRO A 201 -35.82 21.09 25.58
C PRO A 201 -36.69 21.66 24.45
N GLN A 202 -37.77 22.37 24.78
CA GLN A 202 -38.62 23.06 23.81
C GLN A 202 -38.00 24.32 23.19
N LEU A 203 -36.91 24.84 23.77
CA LEU A 203 -36.24 26.02 23.26
C LEU A 203 -35.40 25.68 22.02
N SER A 204 -35.56 26.47 20.98
CA SER A 204 -34.77 26.36 19.74
C SER A 204 -33.50 27.20 19.81
N ALA A 205 -32.51 26.90 18.97
CA ALA A 205 -31.27 27.68 18.88
C ALA A 205 -31.51 29.18 18.63
N ALA A 206 -32.57 29.54 17.89
CA ALA A 206 -32.94 30.92 17.61
C ALA A 206 -33.47 31.70 18.84
N GLN A 207 -33.80 31.01 19.93
CA GLN A 207 -34.26 31.62 21.18
C GLN A 207 -33.14 31.74 22.22
N ILE A 208 -31.95 31.19 21.92
CA ILE A 208 -30.79 31.11 22.82
C ILE A 208 -29.63 31.99 22.34
N CYS A 209 -29.56 32.28 21.03
CA CYS A 209 -28.59 33.16 20.39
C CYS A 209 -29.18 34.55 20.13
#